data_AF-A0A372NDF6-F1
#
_entry.id   AF-A0A372NDF6-F1
#
_cell.length_a   1.000
_cell.length_b   1.000
_cell.length_c   1.000
_cell.angle_alpha   90.00
_cell.angle_beta   90.00
_cell.angle_gamma   90.00
#
_symmetry.space_group_name_H-M   'P 1'
#
loop_
_entity.id
_entity.type
_entity.pdbx_description
1 polymer ?
#
loop_
_entity_poly.entity_id
_entity_poly.type
_entity_poly.pdbx_seq_one_letter_code
_entity_poly.pdbx_strand_id
1 'polypeptide(L)'
;MKTRYLHDVVKDTRSRLYDGLCVIASIAGVTVSQAADAIRQVRYGARWLDFSYTPPVKWVSAHEIEQALRLVGYVGKWRYVPDRPTLAAYLNGRTGMERDYPCVVSLSTHCVAVSGGVFCDVFSGGVVVDIDDAEGRRKRVGRVLVLTERIAPSAIATRDPAPKKAGENGKAIRLLREAIKAETGATRIRLTPNEVFVTGPAEAGWHWLGNRDSIEDQILMPRPDNRLAGNTGAAAAYRAVMGY
;
A
#
# COMPACT_ATOMS: atom_id res chain seq x y z
N MET A 1 28.48 7.85 12.81
CA MET A 1 27.24 8.44 12.27
C MET A 1 26.06 7.76 12.98
N LYS A 2 25.41 8.43 13.94
CA LYS A 2 24.30 7.86 14.73
C LYS A 2 22.98 8.09 13.97
N THR A 3 22.63 7.18 13.07
CA THR A 3 21.35 7.23 12.35
C THR A 3 20.26 6.61 13.20
N ARG A 4 19.17 7.34 13.44
CA ARG A 4 17.88 6.73 13.85
C ARG A 4 17.48 5.78 12.72
N TYR A 5 17.34 4.48 13.00
CA TYR A 5 17.38 3.43 11.98
C TYR A 5 16.01 2.99 11.43
N LEU A 6 14.91 3.58 11.90
CA LEU A 6 13.56 3.28 11.41
C LEU A 6 12.93 4.55 10.81
N HIS A 7 12.12 4.32 9.78
CA HIS A 7 11.37 5.33 9.03
C HIS A 7 9.88 5.10 9.22
N ASP A 8 9.10 6.19 9.24
CA ASP A 8 7.65 6.10 9.08
C ASP A 8 7.33 5.47 7.73
N VAL A 9 6.40 4.52 7.75
CA VAL A 9 6.06 3.75 6.56
C VAL A 9 5.21 4.59 5.61
N VAL A 10 5.75 4.84 4.42
CA VAL A 10 5.00 5.51 3.35
C VAL A 10 4.08 4.50 2.67
N LYS A 11 2.81 4.50 3.10
CA LYS A 11 1.74 3.70 2.49
C LYS A 11 1.22 4.38 1.24
N ASP A 12 1.85 4.08 0.11
CA ASP A 12 1.53 4.59 -1.23
C ASP A 12 0.44 3.79 -1.95
N THR A 13 -0.12 2.76 -1.31
CA THR A 13 -1.19 1.92 -1.84
C THR A 13 -2.47 2.01 -1.01
N ARG A 14 -3.61 1.69 -1.63
CA ARG A 14 -4.90 1.58 -0.92
C ARG A 14 -5.08 0.26 -0.17
N SER A 15 -4.20 -0.73 -0.42
CA SER A 15 -4.27 -2.05 0.20
C SER A 15 -4.06 -1.97 1.71
N ARG A 16 -4.45 -3.01 2.44
CA ARG A 16 -4.12 -3.12 3.87
C ARG A 16 -2.59 -3.14 4.05
N LEU A 17 -2.11 -2.50 5.11
CA LEU A 17 -0.71 -2.62 5.52
C LEU A 17 -0.50 -3.99 6.16
N TYR A 18 0.40 -4.78 5.59
CA TYR A 18 0.79 -6.09 6.11
C TYR A 18 2.12 -5.99 6.85
N ASP A 19 2.31 -6.83 7.86
CA ASP A 19 3.41 -6.75 8.82
C ASP A 19 4.78 -6.90 8.15
N GLY A 20 4.99 -7.93 7.34
CA GLY A 20 6.26 -8.11 6.64
C GLY A 20 6.64 -6.90 5.77
N LEU A 21 5.65 -6.29 5.09
CA LEU A 21 5.87 -5.08 4.27
C LEU A 21 6.18 -3.86 5.13
N CYS A 22 5.46 -3.69 6.25
CA CYS A 22 5.66 -2.63 7.21
C CYS A 22 7.09 -2.63 7.74
N VAL A 23 7.59 -3.79 8.17
CA VAL A 23 8.93 -3.91 8.73
C VAL A 23 10.00 -3.58 7.69
N ILE A 24 9.87 -4.10 6.46
CA ILE A 24 10.83 -3.83 5.37
C ILE A 24 10.84 -2.34 5.02
N ALA A 25 9.66 -1.75 4.84
CA ALA A 25 9.51 -0.34 4.52
C ALA A 25 10.10 0.56 5.60
N SER A 26 9.82 0.27 6.88
CA SER A 26 10.32 1.05 8.01
C SER A 26 11.83 0.95 8.14
N ILE A 27 12.41 -0.25 8.01
CA ILE A 27 13.87 -0.42 8.11
C ILE A 27 14.58 0.23 6.94
N ALA A 28 14.10 0.02 5.71
CA ALA A 28 14.80 0.43 4.49
C ALA A 28 14.47 1.85 4.00
N GLY A 29 13.45 2.49 4.58
CA GLY A 29 13.00 3.81 4.13
C GLY A 29 12.37 3.80 2.74
N VAL A 30 11.82 2.65 2.32
CA VAL A 30 11.16 2.47 1.02
C VAL A 30 9.64 2.52 1.17
N THR A 31 8.91 2.73 0.08
CA THR A 31 7.43 2.69 0.11
C THR A 31 6.91 1.26 0.28
N VAL A 32 5.65 1.13 0.68
CA VAL A 32 4.98 -0.19 0.78
C VAL A 32 4.95 -0.90 -0.58
N SER A 33 4.78 -0.19 -1.70
CA SER A 33 4.88 -0.79 -3.03
C SER A 33 6.27 -1.35 -3.32
N GLN A 34 7.32 -0.59 -3.02
CA GLN A 34 8.71 -1.02 -3.24
C GLN A 34 9.06 -2.24 -2.37
N ALA A 35 8.62 -2.26 -1.11
CA ALA A 35 8.76 -3.43 -0.25
C ALA A 35 8.00 -4.65 -0.82
N ALA A 36 6.79 -4.43 -1.38
CA ALA A 36 6.03 -5.50 -2.01
C ALA A 36 6.68 -6.02 -3.30
N ASP A 37 7.31 -5.16 -4.09
CA ASP A 37 8.05 -5.54 -5.30
C ASP A 37 9.30 -6.36 -4.95
N ALA A 38 10.03 -5.98 -3.90
CA ALA A 38 11.13 -6.80 -3.38
C ALA A 38 10.66 -8.22 -3.01
N ILE A 39 9.50 -8.34 -2.34
CA ILE A 39 8.91 -9.64 -2.01
C ILE A 39 8.48 -10.41 -3.26
N ARG A 40 7.88 -9.75 -4.26
CA ARG A 40 7.52 -10.41 -5.53
C ARG A 40 8.75 -10.94 -6.24
N GLN A 41 9.83 -10.18 -6.26
CA GLN A 41 11.09 -10.61 -6.85
C GLN A 41 11.69 -11.80 -6.11
N VAL A 42 11.62 -11.85 -4.78
CA VAL A 42 12.04 -13.04 -4.01
C VAL A 42 11.19 -14.26 -4.35
N ARG A 43 9.87 -14.09 -4.50
CA ARG A 43 8.93 -15.20 -4.75
C ARG A 43 8.97 -15.77 -6.15
N TYR A 44 9.07 -14.89 -7.13
CA TYR A 44 8.79 -15.21 -8.53
C TYR A 44 9.95 -14.82 -9.46
N GLY A 45 11.04 -14.28 -8.92
CA GLY A 45 12.12 -13.67 -9.68
C GLY A 45 11.68 -12.37 -10.35
N ALA A 46 12.58 -11.75 -11.13
CA ALA A 46 12.28 -10.52 -11.88
C ALA A 46 11.14 -10.71 -12.92
N ARG A 47 10.89 -11.96 -13.32
CA ARG A 47 9.84 -12.34 -14.29
C ARG A 47 8.41 -12.23 -13.75
N TRP A 48 8.22 -11.82 -12.50
CA TRP A 48 6.89 -11.52 -11.98
C TRP A 48 6.17 -10.44 -12.80
N LEU A 49 6.91 -9.59 -13.51
CA LEU A 49 6.39 -8.61 -14.46
C LEU A 49 5.72 -9.23 -15.69
N ASP A 50 6.05 -10.48 -16.03
CA ASP A 50 5.44 -11.24 -17.14
C ASP A 50 3.98 -11.61 -16.83
N PHE A 51 3.56 -11.56 -15.57
CA PHE A 51 2.18 -11.86 -15.19
C PHE A 51 1.23 -10.76 -15.65
N SER A 52 0.05 -11.16 -16.15
CA SER A 52 -1.00 -10.24 -16.60
C SER A 52 -1.57 -9.32 -15.50
N TYR A 53 -1.27 -9.62 -14.24
CA TYR A 53 -1.65 -8.81 -13.07
C TYR A 53 -0.50 -8.72 -12.08
N THR A 54 -0.54 -7.74 -11.19
CA THR A 54 0.45 -7.59 -10.11
C THR A 54 0.08 -8.55 -8.97
N PRO A 55 0.89 -9.58 -8.64
CA PRO A 55 0.55 -10.53 -7.60
C PRO A 55 0.35 -9.86 -6.24
N PRO A 56 -0.71 -10.17 -5.49
CA PRO A 56 -0.92 -9.60 -4.16
C PRO A 56 0.07 -10.19 -3.15
N VAL A 57 0.61 -9.34 -2.26
CA VAL A 57 1.47 -9.77 -1.15
C VAL A 57 0.68 -9.57 0.16
N LYS A 58 0.09 -10.66 0.67
CA LYS A 58 -0.76 -10.64 1.89
C LYS A 58 -0.11 -11.25 3.13
N TRP A 59 0.77 -12.21 2.93
CA TRP A 59 1.51 -12.92 3.97
C TRP A 59 2.96 -12.95 3.56
N VAL A 60 3.89 -12.81 4.49
CA VAL A 60 5.33 -12.84 4.20
C VAL A 60 6.03 -13.73 5.23
N SER A 61 6.82 -14.68 4.76
CA SER A 61 7.64 -15.55 5.62
C SER A 61 8.91 -14.84 6.08
N ALA A 62 9.52 -15.33 7.16
CA ALA A 62 10.79 -14.79 7.65
C ALA A 62 11.94 -14.90 6.63
N HIS A 63 11.95 -15.96 5.83
CA HIS A 63 12.91 -16.11 4.75
C HIS A 63 12.72 -15.02 3.69
N GLU A 64 11.48 -14.74 3.30
CA GLU A 64 11.20 -13.68 2.33
C GLU A 64 11.53 -12.29 2.88
N ILE A 65 11.30 -12.04 4.16
CA ILE A 65 11.73 -10.79 4.83
C ILE A 65 13.25 -10.64 4.75
N GLU A 66 14.00 -11.69 5.09
CA GLU A 66 15.48 -11.67 5.04
C GLU A 66 16.00 -11.41 3.62
N GLN A 67 15.47 -12.14 2.63
CA GLN A 67 15.90 -11.98 1.24
C GLN A 67 15.49 -10.62 0.65
N ALA A 68 14.31 -10.11 0.98
CA ALA A 68 13.89 -8.79 0.53
C ALA A 68 14.73 -7.68 1.18
N LEU A 69 15.04 -7.79 2.47
CA LEU A 69 15.98 -6.88 3.15
C LEU A 69 17.35 -6.89 2.48
N ARG A 70 17.83 -8.07 2.07
CA ARG A 70 19.07 -8.20 1.30
C ARG A 70 19.01 -7.48 -0.04
N LEU A 71 17.90 -7.59 -0.78
CA LEU A 71 17.70 -6.84 -2.04
C LEU A 71 17.76 -5.33 -1.83
N VAL A 72 17.24 -4.81 -0.72
CA VAL A 72 17.30 -3.38 -0.37
C VAL A 72 18.57 -2.98 0.40
N GLY A 73 19.58 -3.85 0.44
CA GLY A 73 20.92 -3.51 0.93
C GLY A 73 21.17 -3.79 2.42
N TYR A 74 20.34 -4.59 3.09
CA TYR A 74 20.51 -4.97 4.50
C TYR A 74 20.76 -6.47 4.64
N VAL A 75 21.82 -6.84 5.35
CA VAL A 75 22.16 -8.24 5.60
C VAL A 75 22.14 -8.50 7.10
N GLY A 76 21.60 -9.66 7.47
CA GLY A 76 21.50 -10.12 8.83
C GLY A 76 21.23 -11.61 8.90
N LYS A 77 21.13 -12.15 10.11
CA LYS A 77 20.78 -13.56 10.33
C LYS A 77 19.65 -13.70 11.34
N TRP A 78 18.73 -14.62 11.07
CA TRP A 78 17.73 -15.02 12.04
C TRP A 78 18.38 -15.83 13.15
N ARG A 79 17.94 -15.56 14.38
CA ARG A 79 18.24 -16.37 15.56
C ARG A 79 16.95 -16.68 16.30
N TYR A 80 16.87 -17.89 16.85
CA TYR A 80 15.79 -18.25 17.76
C TYR A 80 16.02 -17.62 19.13
N VAL A 81 14.93 -17.30 19.83
CA VAL A 81 14.99 -16.81 21.21
C VAL A 81 14.49 -17.94 22.13
N PRO A 82 15.38 -18.67 22.84
CA PRO A 82 15.07 -19.93 23.51
C PRO A 82 13.90 -19.88 24.50
N ASP A 83 13.82 -18.82 25.31
CA ASP A 83 12.82 -18.70 26.40
C ASP A 83 11.51 -18.02 25.97
N ARG A 84 11.45 -17.61 24.70
CA ARG A 84 10.35 -16.82 24.14
C ARG A 84 9.84 -15.74 25.10
N PRO A 85 10.69 -14.79 25.51
CA PRO A 85 10.31 -13.71 26.41
C PRO A 85 9.12 -12.92 25.83
N THR A 86 8.43 -12.19 26.70
CA THR A 86 7.48 -11.18 26.23
C THR A 86 8.25 -10.11 25.46
N LEU A 87 7.57 -9.42 24.55
CA LEU A 87 8.16 -8.31 23.80
C LEU A 87 8.76 -7.28 24.76
N ALA A 88 8.07 -6.89 25.85
CA ALA A 88 8.65 -6.00 26.86
C ALA A 88 9.95 -6.55 27.48
N ALA A 89 9.95 -7.80 27.93
CA ALA A 89 11.14 -8.40 28.56
C ALA A 89 12.30 -8.50 27.57
N TYR A 90 12.01 -8.88 26.33
CA TYR A 90 12.98 -8.90 25.24
C TYR A 90 13.57 -7.50 25.03
N LEU A 91 12.72 -6.50 24.82
CA LEU A 91 13.13 -5.13 24.53
C LEU A 91 14.02 -4.53 25.62
N ASN A 92 13.70 -4.78 26.89
CA ASN A 92 14.50 -4.34 28.05
C ASN A 92 15.83 -5.10 28.17
N GLY A 93 15.87 -6.37 27.77
CA GLY A 93 17.06 -7.22 27.88
C GLY A 93 18.05 -7.09 26.71
N ARG A 94 17.72 -6.36 25.64
CA ARG A 94 18.60 -6.21 24.47
C ARG A 94 19.88 -5.44 24.81
N THR A 95 21.00 -5.98 24.38
CA THR A 95 22.33 -5.38 24.53
C THR A 95 23.13 -5.50 23.24
N GLY A 96 24.23 -4.74 23.14
CA GLY A 96 25.14 -4.78 21.99
C GLY A 96 24.43 -4.59 20.64
N MET A 97 24.74 -5.46 19.68
CA MET A 97 24.23 -5.34 18.31
C MET A 97 22.70 -5.38 18.20
N GLU A 98 22.01 -6.11 19.08
CA GLU A 98 20.53 -6.17 19.06
C GLU A 98 19.86 -4.87 19.48
N ARG A 99 20.57 -4.07 20.28
CA ARG A 99 20.14 -2.74 20.68
C ARG A 99 20.53 -1.72 19.62
N ASP A 100 21.74 -1.82 19.10
CA ASP A 100 22.34 -0.77 18.27
C ASP A 100 21.97 -0.85 16.80
N TYR A 101 21.59 -2.02 16.29
CA TYR A 101 21.24 -2.25 14.89
C TYR A 101 19.74 -2.47 14.71
N PRO A 102 19.17 -2.12 13.55
CA PRO A 102 17.78 -2.42 13.24
C PRO A 102 17.55 -3.94 13.22
N CYS A 103 16.46 -4.32 13.86
CA CYS A 103 16.07 -5.70 14.06
C CYS A 103 14.64 -5.93 13.57
N VAL A 104 14.40 -7.09 12.95
CA VAL A 104 13.04 -7.63 12.80
C VAL A 104 12.78 -8.59 13.94
N VAL A 105 11.73 -8.35 14.71
CA VAL A 105 11.31 -9.24 15.80
C VAL A 105 10.04 -9.96 15.36
N SER A 106 10.11 -11.28 15.27
CA SER A 106 8.95 -12.12 14.95
C SER A 106 8.24 -12.49 16.24
N LEU A 107 7.02 -11.96 16.38
CA LEU A 107 6.11 -12.29 17.46
C LEU A 107 5.21 -13.46 17.04
N SER A 108 4.47 -14.00 18.00
CA SER A 108 3.51 -15.08 17.75
C SER A 108 2.39 -14.73 16.75
N THR A 109 2.15 -13.45 16.48
CA THR A 109 1.05 -12.99 15.62
C THR A 109 1.48 -12.15 14.41
N HIS A 110 2.64 -11.50 14.47
CA HIS A 110 3.12 -10.57 13.44
C HIS A 110 4.62 -10.27 13.63
N CYS A 111 5.23 -9.59 12.67
CA CYS A 111 6.58 -9.05 12.78
C CYS A 111 6.57 -7.55 13.09
N VAL A 112 7.58 -7.10 13.81
CA VAL A 112 7.79 -5.69 14.18
C VAL A 112 9.23 -5.27 13.88
N ALA A 113 9.43 -3.99 13.57
CA ALA A 113 10.74 -3.39 13.42
C ALA A 113 11.15 -2.70 14.72
N VAL A 114 12.39 -2.90 15.15
CA VAL A 114 12.93 -2.26 16.36
C VAL A 114 14.34 -1.81 16.10
N SER A 115 14.71 -0.62 16.55
CA SER A 115 16.11 -0.20 16.60
C SER A 115 16.35 0.80 17.71
N GLY A 116 17.37 0.59 18.53
CA GLY A 116 17.57 1.42 19.72
C GLY A 116 16.30 1.44 20.57
N GLY A 117 15.84 2.65 20.91
CA GLY A 117 14.61 2.90 21.66
C GLY A 117 13.36 3.15 20.81
N VAL A 118 13.39 2.88 19.50
CA VAL A 118 12.23 3.09 18.62
C VAL A 118 11.67 1.80 18.05
N PHE A 119 10.37 1.81 17.75
CA PHE A 119 9.56 0.67 17.37
C PHE A 119 8.61 1.05 16.22
N CYS A 120 8.35 0.12 15.29
CA CYS A 120 7.37 0.31 14.23
C CYS A 120 6.66 -1.01 13.89
N ASP A 121 5.34 -0.96 13.75
CA ASP A 121 4.52 -2.12 13.42
C ASP A 121 3.24 -1.73 12.68
N VAL A 122 2.38 -2.72 12.41
CA VAL A 122 1.10 -2.51 11.74
C VAL A 122 0.01 -1.93 12.63
N PHE A 123 0.11 -2.08 13.96
CA PHE A 123 -0.89 -1.59 14.90
C PHE A 123 -0.76 -0.09 15.15
N SER A 124 0.47 0.42 15.15
CA SER A 124 0.82 1.85 15.04
C SER A 124 0.55 2.45 13.65
N GLY A 125 -0.03 1.69 12.72
CA GLY A 125 -0.29 2.14 11.35
C GLY A 125 0.97 2.35 10.51
N GLY A 126 2.13 1.82 10.95
CA GLY A 126 3.43 2.05 10.32
C GLY A 126 4.12 3.34 10.76
N VAL A 127 3.66 3.96 11.85
CA VAL A 127 4.33 5.13 12.46
C VAL A 127 5.40 4.63 13.44
N VAL A 128 6.57 5.27 13.42
CA VAL A 128 7.63 5.01 14.37
C VAL A 128 7.26 5.63 15.71
N VAL A 129 7.17 4.80 16.73
CA VAL A 129 6.82 5.19 18.11
C VAL A 129 7.98 4.88 19.06
N ASP A 130 7.91 5.44 20.27
CA ASP A 130 8.79 5.03 21.35
C ASP A 130 8.52 3.56 21.72
N ILE A 131 9.57 2.85 22.10
CA ILE A 131 9.50 1.46 22.51
C ILE A 131 8.57 1.22 23.72
N ASP A 132 8.40 2.23 24.57
CA ASP A 132 7.50 2.15 25.72
C ASP A 132 6.03 2.25 25.33
N ASP A 133 5.73 2.89 24.19
CA ASP A 133 4.41 3.04 23.59
C ASP A 133 4.03 1.87 22.66
N ALA A 134 4.94 0.91 22.46
CA ALA A 134 4.70 -0.24 21.59
C ALA A 134 3.48 -1.05 22.03
N GLU A 135 2.52 -1.27 21.14
CA GLU A 135 1.39 -2.16 21.43
C GLU A 135 1.82 -3.63 21.51
N GLY A 136 1.03 -4.45 22.20
CA GLY A 136 1.28 -5.90 22.23
C GLY A 136 2.52 -6.32 23.04
N ARG A 137 2.99 -5.51 24.00
CA ARG A 137 4.16 -5.78 24.88
C ARG A 137 4.17 -7.16 25.57
N ARG A 138 2.99 -7.79 25.73
CA ARG A 138 2.83 -9.14 26.33
C ARG A 138 2.99 -10.31 25.34
N LYS A 139 3.07 -10.05 24.03
CA LYS A 139 3.23 -11.09 23.01
C LYS A 139 4.62 -11.72 23.11
N ARG A 140 4.70 -13.00 22.76
CA ARG A 140 5.93 -13.80 22.87
C ARG A 140 6.82 -13.60 21.64
N VAL A 141 8.12 -13.40 21.87
CA VAL A 141 9.14 -13.27 20.82
C VAL A 141 9.64 -14.67 20.44
N GLY A 142 9.53 -15.06 19.17
CA GLY A 142 9.99 -16.38 18.72
C GLY A 142 11.39 -16.37 18.12
N ARG A 143 11.65 -15.39 17.26
CA ARG A 143 12.92 -15.24 16.53
C ARG A 143 13.17 -13.78 16.22
N VAL A 144 14.44 -13.44 16.03
CA VAL A 144 14.90 -12.08 15.74
C VAL A 144 15.88 -12.13 14.59
N LEU A 145 15.76 -11.19 13.64
CA LEU A 145 16.74 -10.91 12.60
C LEU A 145 17.48 -9.63 13.00
N VAL A 146 18.78 -9.72 13.24
CA VAL A 146 19.62 -8.55 13.53
C VAL A 146 20.36 -8.18 12.24
N LEU A 147 20.20 -6.95 11.77
CA LEU A 147 20.78 -6.47 10.51
C LEU A 147 22.15 -5.85 10.76
N THR A 148 23.20 -6.64 10.64
CA THR A 148 24.57 -6.28 11.02
C THR A 148 25.38 -5.64 9.89
N GLU A 149 24.95 -5.82 8.64
CA GLU A 149 25.73 -5.47 7.46
C GLU A 149 24.92 -4.67 6.44
N ARG A 150 25.62 -3.81 5.68
CA ARG A 150 25.09 -3.06 4.55
C ARG A 150 25.79 -3.48 3.28
N ILE A 151 25.02 -3.74 2.24
CA ILE A 151 25.52 -4.04 0.90
C ILE A 151 24.87 -3.10 -0.12
N ALA A 152 25.43 -3.02 -1.32
CA ALA A 152 24.80 -2.30 -2.41
C ALA A 152 23.41 -2.89 -2.69
N PRO A 153 22.33 -2.09 -2.74
CA PRO A 153 21.01 -2.58 -3.12
C PRO A 153 21.02 -3.18 -4.52
N SER A 154 20.27 -4.26 -4.70
CA SER A 154 20.03 -4.88 -6.01
C SER A 154 18.94 -4.13 -6.75
N ALA A 155 18.98 -4.17 -8.09
CA ALA A 155 17.86 -3.71 -8.90
C ALA A 155 16.61 -4.53 -8.58
N ILE A 156 15.53 -3.85 -8.21
CA ILE A 156 14.22 -4.46 -7.95
C ILE A 156 13.34 -4.21 -9.17
N ALA A 157 12.88 -5.28 -9.80
CA ALA A 157 11.88 -5.25 -10.84
C ALA A 157 10.61 -4.65 -10.27
N THR A 158 10.22 -3.48 -10.77
CA THR A 158 9.01 -2.77 -10.39
C THR A 158 8.12 -2.63 -11.60
N ARG A 159 6.81 -2.68 -11.38
CA ARG A 159 5.85 -2.28 -12.40
C ARG A 159 5.58 -0.82 -12.13
N ASP A 160 5.76 0.04 -13.13
CA ASP A 160 5.37 1.43 -12.98
C ASP A 160 3.94 1.47 -12.46
N PRO A 161 3.71 2.11 -11.30
CA PRO A 161 2.38 2.23 -10.78
C PRO A 161 1.57 2.92 -11.88
N ALA A 162 0.49 2.29 -12.32
CA ALA A 162 -0.47 2.95 -13.18
C ALA A 162 -0.72 4.33 -12.57
N PRO A 163 -0.55 5.43 -13.33
CA PRO A 163 -0.46 6.78 -12.80
C PRO A 163 -1.52 6.94 -11.73
N LYS A 164 -1.08 7.27 -10.51
CA LYS A 164 -1.98 7.49 -9.37
C LYS A 164 -3.09 8.39 -9.90
N LYS A 165 -4.31 7.85 -10.07
CA LYS A 165 -5.47 8.72 -10.28
C LYS A 165 -5.49 9.62 -9.05
N ALA A 166 -5.11 10.87 -9.27
CA ALA A 166 -4.85 11.87 -8.25
C ALA A 166 -5.89 11.77 -7.14
N GLY A 167 -5.39 11.81 -5.90
CA GLY A 167 -6.16 11.68 -4.66
C GLY A 167 -7.26 12.71 -4.46
N GLU A 168 -7.56 13.56 -5.43
CA GLU A 168 -8.64 14.55 -5.41
C GLU A 168 -9.95 14.04 -6.06
N ASN A 169 -9.89 12.97 -6.84
CA ASN A 169 -11.01 12.57 -7.70
C ASN A 169 -11.96 11.50 -7.14
N GLY A 170 -11.83 11.05 -5.88
CA GLY A 170 -12.78 10.07 -5.32
C GLY A 170 -14.21 10.60 -5.25
N LYS A 171 -14.36 11.84 -4.79
CA LYS A 171 -15.64 12.56 -4.75
C LYS A 171 -16.10 12.92 -6.16
N ALA A 172 -15.20 13.43 -7.01
CA ALA A 172 -15.51 13.79 -8.39
C ALA A 172 -15.97 12.58 -9.22
N ILE A 173 -15.28 11.43 -9.14
CA ILE A 173 -15.68 10.19 -9.83
C ILE A 173 -17.02 9.68 -9.32
N ARG A 174 -17.31 9.80 -8.02
CA ARG A 174 -18.62 9.43 -7.47
C ARG A 174 -19.72 10.34 -8.04
N LEU A 175 -19.51 11.65 -8.02
CA LEU A 175 -20.47 12.64 -8.53
C LEU A 175 -20.66 12.51 -10.05
N LEU A 176 -19.59 12.21 -10.80
CA LEU A 176 -19.67 11.92 -12.23
C LEU A 176 -20.55 10.70 -12.50
N ARG A 177 -20.39 9.62 -11.72
CA ARG A 177 -21.27 8.44 -11.83
C ARG A 177 -22.71 8.80 -11.51
N GLU A 178 -22.95 9.58 -10.47
CA GLU A 178 -24.31 10.03 -10.11
C GLU A 178 -24.93 10.90 -11.21
N ALA A 179 -24.16 11.80 -11.81
CA ALA A 179 -24.58 12.63 -12.94
C ALA A 179 -24.94 11.76 -14.16
N ILE A 180 -24.05 10.86 -14.59
CA ILE A 180 -24.32 9.94 -15.70
C ILE A 180 -25.56 9.09 -15.41
N LYS A 181 -25.73 8.64 -14.16
CA LYS A 181 -26.90 7.85 -13.74
C LYS A 181 -28.20 8.64 -13.88
N ALA A 182 -28.20 9.88 -13.44
CA ALA A 182 -29.35 10.77 -13.48
C ALA A 182 -29.75 11.13 -14.91
N GLU A 183 -28.77 11.34 -15.80
CA GLU A 183 -29.00 11.70 -17.20
C GLU A 183 -29.42 10.51 -18.08
N THR A 184 -28.92 9.30 -17.78
CA THR A 184 -29.16 8.10 -18.62
C THR A 184 -30.20 7.13 -18.06
N GLY A 185 -30.63 7.29 -16.81
CA GLY A 185 -31.49 6.32 -16.13
C GLY A 185 -30.83 4.95 -15.85
N ALA A 186 -29.50 4.85 -16.02
CA ALA A 186 -28.78 3.60 -15.88
C ALA A 186 -28.84 3.03 -14.45
N THR A 187 -28.82 1.71 -14.31
CA THR A 187 -28.73 1.05 -13.00
C THR A 187 -27.28 0.89 -12.54
N ARG A 188 -26.36 0.57 -13.46
CA ARG A 188 -24.92 0.44 -13.17
C ARG A 188 -24.09 1.18 -14.21
N ILE A 189 -22.94 1.67 -13.76
CA ILE A 189 -22.01 2.46 -14.57
C ILE A 189 -20.61 1.89 -14.39
N ARG A 190 -19.94 1.63 -15.51
CA ARG A 190 -18.54 1.22 -15.57
C ARG A 190 -17.75 2.33 -16.25
N LEU A 191 -16.87 2.96 -15.48
CA LEU A 191 -15.90 3.94 -15.98
C LEU A 191 -14.55 3.25 -16.16
N THR A 192 -14.04 3.22 -17.39
CA THR A 192 -12.65 2.87 -17.68
C THR A 192 -11.80 4.16 -17.70
N PRO A 193 -10.48 4.10 -17.93
CA PRO A 193 -9.69 5.31 -18.14
C PRO A 193 -10.23 6.17 -19.29
N ASN A 194 -10.70 5.56 -20.38
CA ASN A 194 -10.99 6.26 -21.64
C ASN A 194 -12.47 6.18 -22.05
N GLU A 195 -13.27 5.31 -21.45
CA GLU A 195 -14.62 4.98 -21.93
C GLU A 195 -15.63 4.84 -20.78
N VAL A 196 -16.89 5.09 -21.12
CA VAL A 196 -18.04 4.98 -20.21
C VAL A 196 -19.00 3.92 -20.75
N PHE A 197 -19.39 2.99 -19.88
CA PHE A 197 -20.40 1.98 -20.18
C PHE A 197 -21.53 2.03 -19.15
N VAL A 198 -22.76 1.80 -19.61
CA VAL A 198 -23.98 1.83 -18.80
C VAL A 198 -24.81 0.56 -19.02
N THR A 199 -25.71 0.27 -18.09
CA THR A 199 -26.70 -0.82 -18.22
C THR A 199 -28.02 -0.36 -17.62
N GLY A 200 -29.11 -0.48 -18.39
CA GLY A 200 -30.47 -0.20 -17.96
C GLY A 200 -31.12 -1.33 -17.15
N PRO A 201 -32.26 -1.08 -16.50
CA PRO A 201 -32.98 -2.09 -15.72
C PRO A 201 -33.60 -3.22 -16.57
N ALA A 202 -33.81 -2.98 -17.87
CA ALA A 202 -34.39 -3.94 -18.81
C ALA A 202 -33.39 -4.45 -19.87
N GLU A 203 -32.13 -4.01 -19.81
CA GLU A 203 -31.12 -4.30 -20.83
C GLU A 203 -30.14 -5.38 -20.36
N ALA A 204 -29.95 -6.40 -21.20
CA ALA A 204 -28.95 -7.45 -20.96
C ALA A 204 -27.59 -7.02 -21.54
N GLY A 205 -26.70 -6.54 -20.67
CA GLY A 205 -25.30 -6.29 -21.02
C GLY A 205 -24.83 -4.86 -20.76
N TRP A 206 -23.58 -4.59 -21.12
CA TRP A 206 -22.96 -3.26 -21.02
C TRP A 206 -23.05 -2.55 -22.36
N HIS A 207 -23.65 -1.36 -22.36
CA HIS A 207 -23.73 -0.50 -23.53
C HIS A 207 -22.67 0.60 -23.45
N TRP A 208 -21.96 0.81 -24.54
CA TRP A 208 -20.98 1.89 -24.64
C TRP A 208 -21.71 3.23 -24.78
N LEU A 209 -21.45 4.14 -23.83
CA LEU A 209 -22.04 5.47 -23.80
C LEU A 209 -21.17 6.49 -24.57
N GLY A 210 -19.85 6.31 -24.55
CA GLY A 210 -18.90 7.18 -25.25
C GLY A 210 -17.53 7.24 -24.57
N ASN A 211 -16.64 8.06 -25.14
CA ASN A 211 -15.36 8.38 -24.54
C ASN A 211 -15.55 9.19 -23.26
N ARG A 212 -14.73 8.89 -22.24
CA ARG A 212 -14.86 9.48 -20.92
C ARG A 212 -14.69 10.99 -20.92
N ASP A 213 -13.70 11.51 -21.63
CA ASP A 213 -13.43 12.95 -21.68
C ASP A 213 -14.61 13.69 -22.33
N SER A 214 -15.18 13.13 -23.40
CA SER A 214 -16.38 13.70 -24.04
C SER A 214 -17.61 13.68 -23.14
N ILE A 215 -17.79 12.63 -22.32
CA ILE A 215 -18.89 12.54 -21.36
C ILE A 215 -18.68 13.52 -20.19
N GLU A 216 -17.45 13.66 -19.70
CA GLU A 216 -17.11 14.66 -18.68
C GLU A 216 -17.35 16.08 -19.22
N ASP A 217 -16.90 16.41 -20.44
CA ASP A 217 -17.10 17.70 -21.09
C ASP A 217 -18.58 18.05 -21.27
N GLN A 218 -19.43 17.10 -21.67
CA GLN A 218 -20.86 17.34 -21.84
C GLN A 218 -21.57 17.66 -20.52
N ILE A 219 -21.09 17.11 -19.40
CA ILE A 219 -21.61 17.38 -18.07
C ILE A 219 -21.05 18.71 -17.52
N LEU A 220 -19.79 19.02 -17.81
CA LEU A 220 -19.14 20.27 -17.40
C LEU A 220 -19.65 21.49 -18.18
N MET A 221 -19.94 21.31 -19.47
CA MET A 221 -20.41 22.34 -20.39
C MET A 221 -21.71 21.90 -21.08
N PRO A 222 -22.87 22.05 -20.39
CA PRO A 222 -24.18 21.75 -20.95
C PRO A 222 -24.44 22.52 -22.25
N ARG A 223 -24.77 21.79 -23.33
CA ARG A 223 -25.21 22.37 -24.60
C ARG A 223 -26.52 21.70 -25.05
N PRO A 224 -27.39 22.41 -25.80
CA PRO A 224 -28.68 21.87 -26.23
C PRO A 224 -28.59 20.63 -27.13
N ASP A 225 -27.47 20.45 -27.82
CA ASP A 225 -27.18 19.37 -28.76
C ASP A 225 -26.36 18.21 -28.15
N ASN A 226 -25.97 18.32 -26.87
CA ASN A 226 -25.24 17.26 -26.20
C ASN A 226 -26.10 16.01 -26.00
N ARG A 227 -25.47 14.84 -26.06
CA ARG A 227 -26.11 13.56 -25.72
C ARG A 227 -26.48 13.49 -24.24
N LEU A 228 -25.70 14.10 -23.36
CA LEU A 228 -26.05 14.35 -21.96
C LEU A 228 -26.37 15.83 -21.79
N ALA A 229 -27.57 16.13 -21.32
CA ALA A 229 -28.03 17.51 -21.17
C ALA A 229 -27.26 18.24 -20.06
N GLY A 230 -26.80 17.51 -19.03
CA GLY A 230 -26.02 18.08 -17.93
C GLY A 230 -26.86 18.96 -16.98
N ASN A 231 -28.18 18.91 -17.08
CA ASN A 231 -29.08 19.80 -16.33
C ASN A 231 -29.58 19.21 -15.02
N THR A 232 -29.14 17.99 -14.68
CA THR A 232 -29.52 17.33 -13.42
C THR A 232 -28.81 17.95 -12.21
N GLY A 233 -29.43 17.87 -11.02
CA GLY A 233 -28.81 18.31 -9.77
C GLY A 233 -27.51 17.56 -9.45
N ALA A 234 -27.39 16.31 -9.89
CA ALA A 234 -26.17 15.53 -9.78
C ALA A 234 -25.05 16.04 -10.71
N ALA A 235 -25.39 16.44 -11.94
CA ALA A 235 -24.47 17.11 -12.85
C ALA A 235 -23.98 18.45 -12.29
N ALA A 236 -24.88 19.24 -11.67
CA ALA A 236 -24.51 20.49 -11.01
C ALA A 236 -23.56 20.27 -9.82
N ALA A 237 -23.78 19.23 -9.01
CA ALA A 237 -22.88 18.88 -7.91
C ALA A 237 -21.48 18.45 -8.40
N TYR A 238 -21.41 17.74 -9.53
CA TYR A 238 -20.14 17.39 -10.17
C TYR A 238 -19.39 18.64 -10.67
N ARG A 239 -20.08 19.55 -11.38
CA ARG A 239 -19.51 20.83 -11.84
C ARG A 239 -18.92 21.66 -10.71
N ALA A 240 -19.66 21.82 -9.61
CA ALA A 240 -19.21 22.57 -8.45
C ALA A 240 -17.91 22.03 -7.84
N VAL A 241 -17.68 20.70 -7.89
CA VAL A 241 -16.43 20.08 -7.43
C VAL A 241 -15.28 20.25 -8.42
N MET A 242 -15.59 20.37 -9.71
CA MET A 242 -14.62 20.58 -10.79
C MET A 242 -14.30 22.06 -11.03
N GLY A 243 -14.99 22.99 -10.35
CA GLY A 243 -14.78 24.43 -10.48
C GLY A 243 -15.54 25.09 -11.64
N TYR A 244 -16.63 24.47 -12.09
CA TYR A 244 -17.53 24.95 -13.16
C TYR A 244 -18.89 25.40 -12.61
#